data_AF-A0A5J4LBB8-F1
#
_entry.id   AF-A0A5J4LBB8-F1
#
_cell.length_a   1.000
_cell.length_b   1.000
_cell.length_c   1.000
_cell.angle_alpha   90.00
_cell.angle_beta   90.00
_cell.angle_gamma   90.00
#
_symmetry.space_group_name_H-M   'P 1'
#
loop_
_entity.id
_entity.type
_entity.pdbx_description
1 polymer ?
#
loop_
_entity_poly.entity_id
_entity_poly.type
_entity_poly.pdbx_seq_one_letter_code
_entity_poly.pdbx_strand_id
1 'polypeptide(L)' 'MSKAVIKVYEAFKLAGVPEDKATSAAKAVADVGQEDRLAKMESDLKVIKWMLGVIMAGVASLILKAFF' A
#
# COMPACT_ATOMS: atom_id res chain seq x y z
N MET A 1 6.57 15.93 -3.34
CA MET A 1 7.43 15.03 -2.54
C MET A 1 6.80 14.83 -1.17
N SER A 2 6.80 13.61 -0.64
CA SER A 2 6.41 13.35 0.75
C SER A 2 7.40 14.00 1.73
N LYS A 3 6.95 14.37 2.94
CA LYS A 3 7.79 14.98 4.00
C LYS A 3 9.04 14.16 4.34
N ALA A 4 8.96 12.83 4.20
CA ALA A 4 10.09 11.93 4.40
C ALA A 4 11.19 12.11 3.34
N VAL A 5 10.80 12.25 2.08
CA VAL A 5 11.72 12.45 0.95
C VAL A 5 12.47 13.77 1.07
N ILE A 6 11.79 14.82 1.51
CA ILE A 6 12.38 16.16 1.71
C ILE A 6 13.46 16.09 2.80
N LYS A 7 13.17 15.45 3.95
CA LYS A 7 14.16 15.28 5.03
C LYS A 7 15.38 14.48 4.61
N VAL A 8 15.19 13.39 3.86
CA VAL A 8 16.29 12.56 3.37
C VAL A 8 17.13 13.31 2.33
N TYR A 9 16.48 14.05 1.43
CA TYR A 9 17.15 14.91 0.45
C TYR A 9 17.97 16.02 1.13
N GLU A 10 17.40 16.71 2.11
CA GLU A 10 18.11 17.76 2.87
C GLU A 10 19.32 17.18 3.63
N ALA A 11 19.20 15.99 4.23
CA ALA A 11 20.32 15.31 4.86
C ALA A 11 21.44 14.98 3.86
N PHE A 12 21.11 14.52 2.64
CA PHE A 12 22.10 14.28 1.60
C PHE A 12 22.75 15.56 1.08
N LYS A 13 21.98 16.64 0.96
CA LYS A 13 22.51 17.95 0.59
C LYS A 13 23.48 18.49 1.64
N LEU A 14 23.15 18.33 2.93
CA LEU A 14 24.04 18.69 4.06
C LEU A 14 25.31 17.84 4.09
N ALA A 15 25.26 16.59 3.63
CA ALA A 15 26.41 15.71 3.49
C ALA A 15 27.28 16.02 2.25
N GLY A 16 26.96 17.07 1.48
CA GLY A 16 27.71 17.48 0.30
C GLY A 16 27.48 16.60 -0.94
N VAL A 17 26.40 15.81 -0.95
CA VAL A 17 26.04 14.99 -2.11
C VAL A 17 25.53 15.90 -3.25
N PRO A 18 25.98 15.71 -4.50
CA PRO A 18 25.47 16.45 -5.66
C PRO A 18 23.94 16.33 -5.79
N GLU A 19 23.27 17.42 -6.18
CA GLU A 19 21.80 17.55 -6.21
C GLU A 19 21.08 16.42 -6.97
N ASP A 20 21.65 16.02 -8.11
CA ASP A 20 21.14 14.92 -8.93
C ASP A 20 21.15 13.58 -8.17
N LYS A 21 22.25 13.29 -7.47
CA LYS A 21 22.41 12.06 -6.67
C LYS A 21 21.58 12.09 -5.39
N ALA A 22 21.47 13.24 -4.74
CA ALA A 22 20.65 13.43 -3.54
C ALA A 22 19.16 13.21 -3.84
N THR A 23 18.68 13.71 -4.98
CA THR A 23 17.29 13.54 -5.42
C THR A 23 16.98 12.08 -5.77
N SER A 24 17.89 11.42 -6.50
CA SER A 24 17.75 10.01 -6.87
C SER A 24 17.72 9.10 -5.63
N ALA A 25 18.67 9.29 -4.70
CA ALA A 25 18.74 8.50 -3.47
C ALA A 25 17.51 8.73 -2.57
N ALA A 26 17.05 9.97 -2.42
CA ALA A 26 15.85 10.28 -1.63
C ALA A 26 14.57 9.66 -2.23
N LYS A 27 14.47 9.58 -3.57
CA LYS A 27 13.37 8.89 -4.24
C LYS A 27 13.44 7.38 -4.06
N ALA A 28 14.61 6.77 -4.19
CA ALA A 28 14.79 5.33 -3.99
C ALA A 28 14.36 4.88 -2.57
N VAL A 29 14.70 5.68 -1.56
CA VAL A 29 14.27 5.42 -0.17
C VAL A 29 12.74 5.52 0.02
N ALA A 30 12.07 6.33 -0.80
CA ALA A 30 10.62 6.49 -0.77
C ALA A 30 9.90 5.29 -1.39
N ASP A 31 10.43 4.77 -2.50
CA ASP A 31 9.86 3.63 -3.24
C ASP A 31 9.90 2.34 -2.41
N VAL A 32 11.05 2.03 -1.79
CA VAL A 32 11.30 0.77 -1.05
C VAL A 32 10.30 0.53 0.09
N GLY A 33 9.70 1.59 0.66
CA GLY A 33 8.74 1.45 1.77
C GLY A 33 7.26 1.40 1.37
N GLN A 34 6.92 1.78 0.13
CA GLN A 34 5.52 1.91 -0.30
C GLN A 34 4.99 0.64 -0.95
N GLU A 35 5.79 -0.02 -1.77
CA GLU A 35 5.38 -1.20 -2.54
C GLU A 35 4.97 -2.39 -1.64
N ASP A 36 5.79 -2.75 -0.64
CA ASP A 36 5.49 -3.86 0.27
C ASP A 36 4.23 -3.63 1.12
N ARG A 37 4.04 -2.39 1.58
CA ARG A 37 2.89 -2.03 2.43
C ARG A 37 1.60 -2.04 1.62
N LEU A 38 1.65 -1.53 0.39
CA LEU A 38 0.50 -1.52 -0.51
C LEU A 38 0.16 -2.94 -0.98
N ALA A 39 1.15 -3.74 -1.37
CA ALA A 39 0.96 -5.13 -1.76
C ALA A 39 0.33 -5.96 -0.63
N LYS A 40 0.77 -5.75 0.62
CA LYS A 40 0.16 -6.38 1.79
C LYS A 40 -1.29 -5.94 2.00
N MET A 41 -1.57 -4.64 1.91
CA MET A 41 -2.94 -4.12 2.03
C MET A 41 -3.86 -4.66 0.93
N GLU A 42 -3.39 -4.74 -0.31
CA GLU A 42 -4.15 -5.31 -1.43
C GLU A 42 -4.45 -6.80 -1.21
N SER A 43 -3.49 -7.57 -0.69
CA SER A 43 -3.69 -8.97 -0.33
C SER A 43 -4.77 -9.13 0.75
N ASP A 44 -4.66 -8.36 1.84
CA ASP A 44 -5.63 -8.41 2.94
C ASP A 44 -7.04 -8.01 2.46
N LEU A 45 -7.13 -6.95 1.63
CA LEU A 45 -8.40 -6.53 1.02
C LEU A 45 -9.00 -7.59 0.09
N LYS A 46 -8.16 -8.31 -0.67
CA LYS A 46 -8.62 -9.40 -1.54
C LYS A 46 -9.22 -10.55 -0.73
N VAL A 47 -8.59 -10.93 0.39
CA VAL A 47 -9.13 -11.97 1.29
C VAL A 47 -10.47 -11.53 1.88
N ILE A 48 -10.54 -10.31 2.41
CA ILE A 48 -11.78 -9.76 2.97
C ILE A 48 -12.91 -9.74 1.93
N LYS A 49 -12.62 -9.35 0.69
CA LYS A 49 -13.60 -9.33 -0.40
C LYS A 49 -14.15 -10.72 -0.71
N TRP A 50 -13.30 -11.75 -0.70
CA TRP A 50 -13.73 -13.14 -0.88
C TRP A 50 -14.60 -13.64 0.28
N MET A 51 -14.20 -13.37 1.52
CA MET A 51 -14.99 -13.74 2.70
C MET A 51 -16.38 -13.08 2.69
N LEU A 52 -16.44 -11.78 2.37
CA LEU A 52 -17.71 -11.07 2.25
C LEU A 52 -18.60 -11.67 1.16
N GLY A 53 -18.01 -12.03 0.01
CA GLY A 53 -18.72 -12.72 -1.07
C GLY A 53 -19.31 -14.06 -0.63
N VAL A 54 -18.56 -14.86 0.12
CA VAL A 54 -19.03 -16.14 0.67
C VAL A 54 -20.16 -15.92 1.67
N ILE A 55 -20.05 -14.93 2.55
CA ILE A 55 -21.11 -14.60 3.52
C ILE A 55 -22.38 -14.17 2.78
N MET A 56 -22.27 -13.29 1.79
CA MET A 56 -23.41 -12.84 0.97
C MET A 56 -24.08 -14.01 0.24
N ALA A 57 -23.30 -14.90 -0.36
CA ALA A 57 -23.82 -16.11 -1.01
C ALA A 57 -24.49 -17.05 0.00
N GLY A 58 -23.90 -17.22 1.18
CA GLY A 58 -24.48 -18.00 2.27
C GLY A 58 -25.84 -17.46 2.71
N VAL A 59 -25.92 -16.15 2.99
CA VAL A 59 -27.19 -15.50 3.36
C VAL A 59 -28.22 -15.62 2.24
N ALA A 60 -27.84 -15.36 0.98
CA ALA A 60 -28.73 -15.51 -0.16
C ALA A 60 -29.26 -16.95 -0.29
N SER A 61 -28.40 -17.96 -0.07
CA SER A 61 -28.80 -19.37 -0.11
C SER A 61 -29.82 -19.73 0.98
N LEU A 62 -29.65 -19.18 2.19
CA LEU A 62 -30.59 -19.39 3.29
C LEU A 62 -31.93 -18.73 3.01
N ILE A 63 -31.93 -17.52 2.44
CA ILE A 63 -33.15 -16.83 2.02
C ILE A 63 -33.88 -17.65 0.96
N LEU A 64 -33.18 -18.10 -0.09
CA LEU A 64 -33.78 -18.93 -1.13
C LEU A 64 -34.42 -20.19 -0.53
N LYS A 65 -33.70 -20.91 0.34
CA LYS A 65 -34.23 -22.13 0.99
C LYS A 65 -35.40 -21.87 1.95
N ALA A 66 -35.46 -20.71 2.58
CA ALA A 66 -36.48 -20.41 3.58
C ALA A 66 -37.79 -19.89 2.97
N PHE A 67 -37.72 -19.24 1.79
CA PHE A 67 -38.83 -18.50 1.20
C PHE A 67 -39.29 -19.03 -0.17
N PHE A 68 -38.54 -19.93 -0.81
CA PHE A 68 -38.88 -20.57 -2.09
C PHE A 68 -38.72 -22.09 -1.98
#